data_AF-R7LY62-F1
#
_entry.id   AF-R7LY62-F1
#
_cell.length_a   1.000
_cell.length_b   1.000
_cell.length_c   1.000
_cell.angle_alpha   90.00
_cell.angle_beta   90.00
_cell.angle_gamma   90.00
#
_symmetry.space_group_name_H-M   'P 1'
#
loop_
_entity.id
_entity.type
_entity.pdbx_description
1 polymer ?
#
loop_
_entity_poly.entity_id
_entity_poly.type
_entity_poly.pdbx_seq_one_letter_code
_entity_poly.pdbx_strand_id
1 'polypeptide(L)'
;MKINQIKSFISHTLVRKAKPVLPQNKKYYLIEKLENMPIKKFPRDSWAIPQNAVTFKQVKIGKTKDPEYRRNIISFYDKENKIIRQFQSGTEIPHTCKEYRYSDNLTKDEELVHVKKIRTAKYLPIDGYPDWHDTSDVEQFIHTDLNKLKKHTFAKKITIKRTKYNLASLGKKFTTVFTEYPFNLGFEPKKNLKILGADIEIKNGIPYLSGTIESPTVKFPVDDSFVAFRFLEKEQKQEALTKYFLKQKGLERANVEVETGEGLVPENASAVFVHGYGSIYFKYIPQFVSPAKSAGHETEHAYQYSLIGRLLYGADSEYEKRCFRIFGKLPSTTKIKEAEKYADAKAKYPKIDDIEDLSQNKEYMNNLLEVKAREAGKKASEDYEIGHKFLLNQFKYIPNNYYYF
;
A
#
# COMPACT_ATOMS: atom_id res chain seq x y z
N MET A 1 70.51 -32.02 3.70
CA MET A 1 69.19 -32.69 3.67
C MET A 1 68.41 -32.23 4.91
N LYS A 2 67.29 -31.50 4.70
CA LYS A 2 66.19 -31.07 5.63
C LYS A 2 66.57 -30.28 6.91
N ILE A 3 66.19 -29.00 7.14
CA ILE A 3 64.90 -28.25 7.17
C ILE A 3 64.20 -28.26 8.55
N ASN A 4 63.94 -27.03 9.06
CA ASN A 4 62.97 -26.56 10.09
C ASN A 4 63.34 -26.76 11.59
N GLN A 5 63.10 -25.84 12.54
CA GLN A 5 62.35 -24.58 12.55
C GLN A 5 62.74 -23.74 13.79
N ILE A 6 62.89 -22.44 13.56
CA ILE A 6 63.09 -21.37 14.55
C ILE A 6 61.80 -21.20 15.39
N LYS A 7 61.90 -21.25 16.73
CA LYS A 7 60.85 -20.72 17.63
C LYS A 7 61.24 -19.31 18.06
N SER A 8 60.39 -18.35 17.66
CA SER A 8 60.55 -16.92 17.87
C SER A 8 60.24 -16.50 19.31
N PHE A 9 61.12 -15.66 19.82
CA PHE A 9 60.93 -14.76 20.95
C PHE A 9 60.23 -13.46 20.48
N ILE A 10 59.58 -12.75 21.42
CA ILE A 10 59.10 -11.34 21.34
C ILE A 10 57.73 -11.22 20.60
N SER A 11 56.69 -10.49 21.04
CA SER A 11 56.58 -9.31 21.90
C SER A 11 55.14 -9.14 22.41
N HIS A 12 55.01 -8.49 23.56
CA HIS A 12 53.79 -7.81 24.02
C HIS A 12 53.06 -7.03 22.91
N THR A 13 51.83 -7.41 22.58
CA THR A 13 50.87 -6.45 22.02
C THR A 13 49.92 -6.03 23.13
N LEU A 14 50.25 -4.91 23.76
CA LEU A 14 49.32 -4.13 24.57
C LEU A 14 48.01 -3.96 23.79
N VAL A 15 46.91 -4.52 24.29
CA VAL A 15 45.58 -4.01 23.98
C VAL A 15 45.48 -2.66 24.68
N ARG A 16 45.96 -1.60 24.03
CA ARG A 16 45.61 -0.23 24.40
C ARG A 16 44.10 -0.10 24.22
N LYS A 17 43.34 -0.24 25.31
CA LYS A 17 42.05 0.45 25.45
C LYS A 17 42.35 1.95 25.34
N ALA A 18 42.37 2.47 24.12
CA ALA A 18 42.42 3.89 23.91
C ALA A 18 41.18 4.47 24.59
N LYS A 19 41.36 5.24 25.67
CA LYS A 19 40.32 6.17 26.11
C LYS A 19 39.96 7.02 24.88
N PRO A 20 38.68 7.12 24.49
CA PRO A 20 38.31 7.95 23.36
C PRO A 20 38.77 9.37 23.66
N VAL A 21 39.71 9.89 22.85
CA VAL A 21 40.06 11.30 22.84
C VAL A 21 38.82 12.02 22.32
N LEU A 22 38.01 12.54 23.24
CA LEU A 22 36.78 13.24 22.91
C LEU A 22 37.16 14.58 22.25
N PRO A 23 36.79 14.82 20.97
CA PRO A 23 37.05 16.10 20.33
C PRO A 23 36.19 17.17 21.01
N GLN A 24 36.83 18.17 21.60
CA GLN A 24 36.21 19.16 22.50
C GLN A 24 35.08 20.02 21.88
N ASN A 25 34.82 19.93 20.56
CA ASN A 25 33.81 20.73 19.85
C ASN A 25 32.71 19.92 19.12
N LYS A 26 32.60 18.60 19.31
CA LYS A 26 31.53 17.81 18.67
C LYS A 26 30.53 17.28 19.69
N LYS A 27 29.23 17.51 19.44
CA LYS A 27 28.11 17.01 20.28
C LYS A 27 28.05 15.48 20.35
N TYR A 28 28.50 14.81 19.30
CA TYR A 28 28.51 13.35 19.16
C TYR A 28 29.90 12.84 18.79
N TYR A 29 30.21 11.61 19.19
CA TYR A 29 31.42 10.89 18.79
C TYR A 29 31.07 9.49 18.24
N LEU A 30 31.91 8.99 17.34
CA LEU A 30 31.78 7.65 16.76
C LEU A 30 32.33 6.62 17.75
N ILE A 31 31.52 5.64 18.14
CA ILE A 31 31.93 4.52 19.00
C ILE A 31 32.43 3.37 18.14
N GLU A 32 31.68 3.02 17.10
CA GLU A 32 32.00 1.88 16.22
C GLU A 32 31.49 2.17 14.81
N LYS A 33 32.26 1.74 13.81
CA LYS A 33 31.86 1.74 12.41
C LYS A 33 32.34 0.45 11.75
N LEU A 34 31.39 -0.39 11.35
CA LEU A 34 31.64 -1.57 10.52
C LEU A 34 31.09 -1.28 9.13
N GLU A 35 31.93 -1.45 8.10
CA GLU A 35 31.56 -1.21 6.71
C GLU A 35 31.63 -2.49 5.89
N ASN A 36 30.62 -2.72 5.05
CA ASN A 36 30.55 -3.81 4.06
C ASN A 36 30.89 -5.20 4.64
N MET A 37 30.44 -5.48 5.86
CA MET A 37 30.73 -6.74 6.52
C MET A 37 29.86 -7.86 5.95
N PRO A 38 30.41 -9.05 5.64
CA PRO A 38 29.62 -10.19 5.18
C PRO A 38 28.55 -10.59 6.21
N ILE A 39 27.34 -10.91 5.74
CA ILE A 39 26.21 -11.23 6.63
C ILE A 39 26.49 -12.42 7.57
N LYS A 40 27.32 -13.38 7.15
CA LYS A 40 27.78 -14.52 7.96
C LYS A 40 28.51 -14.13 9.25
N LYS A 41 29.01 -12.88 9.34
CA LYS A 41 29.66 -12.32 10.54
C LYS A 41 28.67 -11.59 11.45
N PHE A 42 27.40 -11.48 11.06
CA PHE A 42 26.38 -10.85 11.88
C PHE A 42 25.90 -11.83 12.97
N PRO A 43 25.68 -11.39 14.22
CA PRO A 43 25.27 -12.28 15.30
C PRO A 43 23.91 -12.92 14.99
N ARG A 44 23.82 -14.25 15.12
CA ARG A 44 22.58 -15.01 14.79
C ARG A 44 21.40 -14.65 15.70
N ASP A 45 21.67 -14.17 16.91
CA ASP A 45 20.64 -13.87 17.92
C ASP A 45 20.18 -12.41 17.89
N SER A 46 20.76 -11.56 17.03
CA SER A 46 20.41 -10.14 16.95
C SER A 46 19.48 -9.86 15.78
N TRP A 47 18.17 -9.84 16.02
CA TRP A 47 17.15 -9.39 15.06
C TRP A 47 16.97 -10.29 13.81
N ALA A 48 15.78 -10.22 13.20
CA ALA A 48 15.49 -10.97 11.98
C ALA A 48 16.33 -10.40 10.81
N ILE A 49 17.45 -11.07 10.52
CA ILE A 49 18.26 -10.85 9.32
C ILE A 49 17.35 -11.02 8.08
N PRO A 50 17.27 -10.05 7.16
CA PRO A 50 16.53 -10.22 5.93
C PRO A 50 17.09 -11.39 5.11
N GLN A 51 16.22 -12.26 4.56
CA GLN A 51 16.63 -13.46 3.81
C GLN A 51 17.60 -13.18 2.66
N ASN A 52 17.46 -12.04 1.99
CA ASN A 52 18.27 -11.63 0.84
C ASN A 52 19.45 -10.72 1.21
N ALA A 53 19.78 -10.56 2.50
CA ALA A 53 20.92 -9.75 2.93
C ALA A 53 22.25 -10.46 2.62
N VAL A 54 23.18 -9.75 1.98
CA VAL A 54 24.54 -10.22 1.66
C VAL A 54 25.58 -9.55 2.55
N THR A 55 25.42 -8.25 2.80
CA THR A 55 26.31 -7.48 3.67
C THR A 55 25.53 -6.61 4.65
N PHE A 56 26.23 -6.15 5.69
CA PHE A 56 25.70 -5.18 6.63
C PHE A 56 26.71 -4.07 6.92
N LYS A 57 26.19 -2.92 7.35
CA LYS A 57 26.94 -1.83 7.96
C LYS A 57 26.38 -1.55 9.34
N GLN A 58 27.26 -1.23 10.27
CA GLN A 58 26.88 -0.87 11.64
C GLN A 58 27.57 0.43 12.03
N VAL A 59 26.80 1.36 12.57
CA VAL A 59 27.30 2.62 13.09
C VAL A 59 26.76 2.80 14.50
N LYS A 60 27.66 2.90 15.48
CA LYS A 60 27.33 3.27 16.86
C LYS A 60 27.90 4.63 17.18
N ILE A 61 27.09 5.51 17.75
CA ILE A 61 27.50 6.84 18.20
C ILE A 61 27.15 7.08 19.67
N GLY A 62 27.97 7.90 20.33
CA GLY A 62 27.76 8.41 21.69
C GLY A 62 27.62 9.94 21.70
N LYS A 63 27.20 10.52 22.83
CA LYS A 63 27.20 11.97 23.07
C LYS A 63 28.35 12.34 23.99
N THR A 64 29.08 13.40 23.66
CA THR A 64 30.25 13.83 24.44
C THR A 64 29.90 14.25 25.87
N LYS A 65 28.69 14.81 26.08
CA LYS A 65 28.19 15.26 27.39
C LYS A 65 27.29 14.23 28.10
N ASP A 66 27.08 13.06 27.50
CA ASP A 66 26.21 12.02 28.04
C ASP A 66 26.82 10.64 27.71
N PRO A 67 27.62 10.09 28.65
CA PRO A 67 28.29 8.82 28.48
C PRO A 67 27.35 7.62 28.36
N GLU A 68 26.08 7.73 28.78
CA GLU A 68 25.08 6.65 28.71
C GLU A 68 24.33 6.66 27.38
N TYR A 69 24.33 7.79 26.67
CA TYR A 69 23.73 7.86 25.35
C TYR A 69 24.41 6.90 24.36
N ARG A 70 23.60 6.01 23.81
CA ARG A 70 23.98 5.14 22.69
C ARG A 70 22.94 5.28 21.60
N ARG A 71 23.40 5.38 20.36
CA ARG A 71 22.56 5.17 19.18
C ARG A 71 23.25 4.21 18.24
N ASN A 72 22.54 3.18 17.84
CA ASN A 72 22.99 2.16 16.92
C ASN A 72 22.14 2.22 15.65
N ILE A 73 22.79 2.16 14.49
CA ILE A 73 22.15 2.03 13.18
C ILE A 73 22.80 0.85 12.49
N ILE A 74 21.98 -0.15 12.15
CA ILE A 74 22.40 -1.31 11.35
C ILE A 74 21.65 -1.26 10.03
N SER A 75 22.38 -1.34 8.92
CA SER A 75 21.82 -1.35 7.57
C SER A 75 22.22 -2.62 6.87
N PHE A 76 21.25 -3.34 6.32
CA PHE A 76 21.42 -4.56 5.55
C PHE A 76 21.33 -4.25 4.06
N TYR A 77 22.20 -4.88 3.27
CA TYR A 77 22.30 -4.67 1.83
C TYR A 77 22.18 -5.99 1.08
N ASP A 78 21.53 -5.94 -0.08
CA ASP A 78 21.44 -7.07 -0.99
C ASP A 78 22.71 -7.25 -1.86
N LYS A 79 22.63 -8.19 -2.81
CA LYS A 79 23.70 -8.48 -3.78
C LYS A 79 24.01 -7.31 -4.73
N GLU A 80 23.06 -6.39 -4.93
CA GLU A 80 23.20 -5.19 -5.76
C GLU A 80 23.68 -3.98 -4.94
N ASN A 81 24.05 -4.19 -3.68
CA ASN A 81 24.46 -3.15 -2.74
C ASN A 81 23.35 -2.10 -2.49
N LYS A 82 22.08 -2.47 -2.66
CA LYS A 82 20.91 -1.66 -2.26
C LYS A 82 20.58 -1.96 -0.81
N ILE A 83 20.26 -0.91 -0.04
CA ILE A 83 19.81 -1.08 1.34
C ILE A 83 18.41 -1.70 1.33
N ILE A 84 18.21 -2.82 2.02
CA ILE A 84 16.92 -3.54 2.04
C ILE A 84 16.22 -3.43 3.40
N ARG A 85 16.98 -3.28 4.48
CA ARG A 85 16.44 -3.05 5.83
C ARG A 85 17.40 -2.23 6.66
N GLN A 86 16.88 -1.32 7.49
CA GLN A 86 17.65 -0.53 8.45
C GLN A 86 17.00 -0.59 9.82
N PHE A 87 17.77 -0.97 10.82
CA PHE A 87 17.37 -0.90 12.22
C PHE A 87 18.06 0.27 12.90
N GLN A 88 17.31 0.95 13.75
CA GLN A 88 17.82 2.01 14.58
C GLN A 88 17.33 1.78 16.01
N SER A 89 18.23 1.91 16.98
CA SER A 89 17.94 1.79 18.42
C SER A 89 18.80 2.76 19.22
N GLY A 90 18.38 3.11 20.42
CA GLY A 90 19.15 3.98 21.30
C GLY A 90 18.42 4.40 22.56
N THR A 91 19.13 5.07 23.46
CA THR A 91 18.67 5.40 24.83
C THR A 91 17.42 6.28 24.89
N GLU A 92 17.17 7.11 23.87
CA GLU A 92 16.06 8.10 23.83
C GLU A 92 15.15 7.90 22.61
N ILE A 93 15.26 6.77 21.92
CA ILE A 93 14.50 6.53 20.70
C ILE A 93 13.90 5.13 20.73
N PRO A 94 12.63 4.97 20.33
CA PRO A 94 12.08 3.64 20.15
C PRO A 94 12.85 2.90 19.06
N HIS A 95 12.92 1.58 19.19
CA HIS A 95 13.44 0.75 18.11
C HIS A 95 12.66 1.05 16.85
N THR A 96 13.36 1.34 15.77
CA THR A 96 12.78 1.70 14.47
C THR A 96 13.33 0.75 13.43
N CYS A 97 12.44 0.20 12.61
CA CYS A 97 12.78 -0.61 11.46
C CYS A 97 12.32 0.14 10.20
N LYS A 98 13.20 0.22 9.20
CA LYS A 98 12.86 0.70 7.86
C LYS A 98 13.09 -0.41 6.87
N GLU A 99 12.07 -0.73 6.10
CA GLU A 99 12.15 -1.68 5.00
C GLU A 99 12.15 -0.94 3.68
N TYR A 100 13.01 -1.35 2.77
CA TYR A 100 13.22 -0.69 1.48
C TYR A 100 12.87 -1.64 0.35
N ARG A 101 12.08 -1.15 -0.59
CA ARG A 101 11.77 -1.87 -1.84
C ARG A 101 12.04 -0.97 -3.02
N TYR A 102 12.52 -1.58 -4.11
CA TYR A 102 12.91 -0.89 -5.32
C TYR A 102 12.23 -1.55 -6.50
N SER A 103 11.76 -0.74 -7.44
CA SER A 103 11.16 -1.21 -8.68
C SER A 103 11.27 -0.10 -9.72
N ASP A 104 11.33 -0.49 -10.99
CA ASP A 104 11.26 0.44 -12.10
C ASP A 104 9.86 0.37 -12.70
N ASN A 105 9.31 1.53 -13.06
CA ASN A 105 7.99 1.64 -13.67
C ASN A 105 8.00 2.67 -14.80
N LEU A 106 6.91 2.69 -15.57
CA LEU A 106 6.67 3.68 -16.62
C LEU A 106 5.59 4.67 -16.19
N THR A 107 5.77 5.94 -16.58
CA THR A 107 4.71 6.95 -16.52
C THR A 107 3.66 6.68 -17.60
N LYS A 108 2.59 7.49 -17.62
CA LYS A 108 1.60 7.49 -18.70
C LYS A 108 2.19 7.84 -20.08
N ASP A 109 3.32 8.56 -20.10
CA ASP A 109 4.01 9.01 -21.30
C ASP A 109 5.22 8.10 -21.60
N GLU A 110 5.21 6.86 -21.07
CA GLU A 110 6.26 5.84 -21.24
C GLU A 110 7.66 6.24 -20.76
N GLU A 111 7.75 7.24 -19.88
CA GLU A 111 9.03 7.65 -19.28
C GLU A 111 9.40 6.72 -18.11
N LEU A 112 10.66 6.29 -18.08
CA LEU A 112 11.18 5.48 -16.98
C LEU A 112 11.23 6.29 -15.68
N VAL A 113 10.73 5.68 -14.61
CA VAL A 113 10.77 6.21 -13.24
C VAL A 113 11.25 5.14 -12.30
N HIS A 114 12.30 5.46 -11.54
CA HIS A 114 12.76 4.61 -10.45
C HIS A 114 11.90 4.84 -9.22
N VAL A 115 11.30 3.78 -8.71
CA VAL A 115 10.45 3.80 -7.52
C VAL A 115 11.19 3.22 -6.34
N LYS A 116 11.20 3.96 -5.23
CA LYS A 116 11.72 3.51 -3.94
C LYS A 116 10.63 3.63 -2.89
N LYS A 117 10.19 2.51 -2.33
CA LYS A 117 9.26 2.45 -1.20
C LYS A 117 10.03 2.23 0.10
N ILE A 118 9.62 2.93 1.15
CA ILE A 118 10.22 2.86 2.49
C ILE A 118 9.09 2.74 3.52
N ARG A 119 8.93 1.56 4.11
CA ARG A 119 8.02 1.34 5.24
C ARG A 119 8.76 1.52 6.54
N THR A 120 8.23 2.33 7.45
CA THR A 120 8.87 2.61 8.75
C THR A 120 7.97 2.14 9.89
N ALA A 121 8.42 1.12 10.61
CA ALA A 121 7.79 0.63 11.82
C ALA A 121 8.57 1.05 13.07
N LYS A 122 7.87 1.25 14.19
CA LYS A 122 8.47 1.48 15.50
C LYS A 122 7.94 0.49 16.52
N TYR A 123 8.83 0.01 17.39
CA TYR A 123 8.45 -0.81 18.53
C TYR A 123 7.99 0.09 19.66
N LEU A 124 6.69 0.04 20.00
CA LEU A 124 6.05 0.93 20.95
C LEU A 124 5.01 0.16 21.77
N PRO A 125 4.82 0.49 23.07
CA PRO A 125 3.70 -0.01 23.84
C PRO A 125 2.46 0.83 23.51
N ILE A 126 1.56 0.29 22.68
CA ILE A 126 0.24 0.89 22.42
C ILE A 126 -0.81 0.01 23.11
N ASP A 127 -1.72 0.63 23.86
CA ASP A 127 -2.74 -0.06 24.66
C ASP A 127 -2.18 -1.14 25.60
N GLY A 128 -0.95 -0.93 26.09
CA GLY A 128 -0.26 -1.81 27.05
C GLY A 128 0.50 -2.98 26.43
N TYR A 129 0.41 -3.20 25.12
CA TYR A 129 1.10 -4.30 24.43
C TYR A 129 2.25 -3.76 23.58
N PRO A 130 3.52 -4.16 23.86
CA PRO A 130 4.66 -3.71 23.09
C PRO A 130 4.79 -4.49 21.78
N ASP A 131 4.49 -3.83 20.67
CA ASP A 131 4.58 -4.43 19.33
C ASP A 131 5.17 -3.45 18.30
N TRP A 132 5.46 -3.95 17.10
CA TRP A 132 5.85 -3.16 15.94
C TRP A 132 4.63 -2.54 15.28
N HIS A 133 4.61 -1.22 15.22
CA HIS A 133 3.54 -0.47 14.57
C HIS A 133 4.08 0.35 13.40
N ASP A 134 3.38 0.31 12.27
CA ASP A 134 3.69 1.18 11.14
C ASP A 134 3.43 2.63 11.48
N THR A 135 4.43 3.46 11.22
CA THR A 135 4.38 4.89 11.56
C THR A 135 4.40 5.78 10.33
N SER A 136 5.00 5.30 9.24
CA SER A 136 4.97 6.01 7.97
C SER A 136 5.37 5.12 6.81
N ASP A 137 4.76 5.39 5.66
CA ASP A 137 5.20 4.90 4.36
C ASP A 137 5.67 6.07 3.49
N VAL A 138 6.77 5.86 2.78
CA VAL A 138 7.33 6.85 1.86
C VAL A 138 7.57 6.20 0.52
N GLU A 139 7.00 6.76 -0.52
CA GLU A 139 7.30 6.42 -1.90
C GLU A 139 8.03 7.55 -2.58
N GLN A 140 9.12 7.24 -3.28
CA GLN A 140 9.87 8.18 -4.08
C GLN A 140 9.82 7.76 -5.53
N PHE A 141 9.37 8.66 -6.39
CA PHE A 141 9.35 8.53 -7.84
C PHE A 141 10.46 9.42 -8.40
N ILE A 142 11.47 8.82 -9.00
CA ILE A 142 12.68 9.50 -9.44
C ILE A 142 12.78 9.37 -10.95
N HIS A 143 12.55 10.48 -11.65
CA HIS A 143 12.80 10.60 -13.08
C HIS A 143 14.11 11.32 -13.34
N THR A 144 14.89 10.83 -14.30
CA THR A 144 16.16 11.42 -14.72
C THR A 144 16.01 12.02 -16.11
N ASP A 145 16.24 13.32 -16.24
CA ASP A 145 16.21 14.02 -17.52
C ASP A 145 17.57 13.89 -18.21
N LEU A 146 17.63 13.01 -19.20
CA LEU A 146 18.84 12.72 -19.97
C LEU A 146 19.30 13.89 -20.85
N ASN A 147 18.42 14.85 -21.13
CA ASN A 147 18.75 16.02 -21.96
C ASN A 147 19.35 17.17 -21.14
N LYS A 148 19.28 17.12 -19.81
CA LYS A 148 19.81 18.16 -18.91
C LYS A 148 21.00 17.64 -18.10
N LEU A 149 22.15 17.62 -18.76
CA LEU A 149 23.44 17.26 -18.16
C LEU A 149 24.23 18.51 -17.74
N LYS A 150 24.74 18.52 -16.51
CA LYS A 150 25.72 19.53 -16.06
C LYS A 150 26.72 18.88 -15.12
N LYS A 151 28.02 19.09 -15.36
CA LYS A 151 29.12 18.54 -14.53
C LYS A 151 28.92 17.03 -14.21
N HIS A 152 28.64 16.24 -15.25
CA HIS A 152 28.45 14.78 -15.15
C HIS A 152 27.24 14.31 -14.32
N THR A 153 26.31 15.21 -13.99
CA THR A 153 25.07 14.87 -13.29
C THR A 153 23.86 15.24 -14.16
N PHE A 154 22.95 14.29 -14.33
CA PHE A 154 21.67 14.54 -14.98
C PHE A 154 20.68 15.17 -13.99
N ALA A 155 19.89 16.13 -14.46
CA ALA A 155 18.83 16.71 -13.65
C ALA A 155 17.80 15.64 -13.29
N LYS A 156 17.32 15.67 -12.05
CA LYS A 156 16.30 14.75 -11.56
C LYS A 156 15.06 15.50 -11.15
N LYS A 157 13.92 14.88 -11.43
CA LYS A 157 12.64 15.23 -10.84
C LYS A 157 12.30 14.17 -9.80
N ILE A 158 11.96 14.61 -8.60
CA ILE A 158 11.61 13.72 -7.50
C ILE A 158 10.21 14.08 -7.02
N THR A 159 9.32 13.11 -7.05
CA THR A 159 8.01 13.19 -6.39
C THR A 159 8.02 12.24 -5.21
N ILE A 160 7.63 12.74 -4.04
CA ILE A 160 7.58 11.95 -2.81
C ILE A 160 6.14 11.89 -2.32
N LYS A 161 5.56 10.69 -2.20
CA LYS A 161 4.37 10.46 -1.37
C LYS A 161 4.84 10.08 0.02
N ARG A 162 4.31 10.75 1.05
CA ARG A 162 4.55 10.38 2.44
C ARG A 162 3.22 10.22 3.16
N THR A 163 2.97 9.01 3.65
CA THR A 163 1.88 8.69 4.56
C THR A 163 2.42 8.65 5.98
N LYS A 164 1.73 9.27 6.94
CA LYS A 164 2.02 9.22 8.36
C LYS A 164 0.78 8.73 9.10
N TYR A 165 0.93 7.65 9.85
CA TYR A 165 -0.16 7.05 10.60
C TYR A 165 -0.30 7.68 11.99
N ASN A 166 -1.53 7.97 12.40
CA ASN A 166 -1.82 8.33 13.77
C ASN A 166 -1.95 7.05 14.61
N LEU A 167 -0.90 6.78 15.38
CA LEU A 167 -0.82 5.60 16.23
C LEU A 167 -1.89 5.54 17.31
N ALA A 168 -2.32 6.68 17.85
CA ALA A 168 -3.40 6.74 18.85
C ALA A 168 -4.76 6.34 18.25
N SER A 169 -4.89 6.33 16.92
CA SER A 169 -6.09 5.88 16.21
C SER A 169 -6.00 4.45 15.69
N LEU A 170 -4.91 3.72 16.00
CA LEU A 170 -4.63 2.38 15.47
C LEU A 170 -4.75 2.32 13.95
N GLY A 171 -4.22 3.33 13.26
CA GLY A 171 -4.22 3.41 11.78
C GLY A 171 -5.54 3.90 11.16
N LYS A 172 -6.58 4.20 11.95
CA LYS A 172 -7.85 4.74 11.43
C LYS A 172 -7.76 6.21 11.00
N LYS A 173 -6.72 6.93 11.40
CA LYS A 173 -6.42 8.30 10.97
C LYS A 173 -4.99 8.37 10.43
N PHE A 174 -4.81 9.04 9.31
CA PHE A 174 -3.49 9.25 8.73
C PHE A 174 -3.45 10.48 7.82
N THR A 175 -2.25 11.04 7.67
CA THR A 175 -1.99 12.16 6.76
C THR A 175 -1.14 11.67 5.61
N THR A 176 -1.49 12.02 4.39
CA THR A 176 -0.76 11.65 3.19
C THR A 176 -0.47 12.88 2.36
N VAL A 177 0.78 13.05 1.94
CA VAL A 177 1.23 14.24 1.21
C VAL A 177 2.15 13.84 0.06
N PHE A 178 1.77 14.27 -1.15
CA PHE A 178 2.64 14.34 -2.30
C PHE A 178 3.42 15.65 -2.29
N THR A 179 4.72 15.55 -2.53
CA THR A 179 5.62 16.70 -2.70
C THR A 179 6.48 16.44 -3.93
N GLU A 180 6.25 17.21 -4.98
CA GLU A 180 7.07 17.18 -6.20
C GLU A 180 8.05 18.35 -6.19
N TYR A 181 9.33 18.02 -6.31
CA TYR A 181 10.42 18.98 -6.43
C TYR A 181 10.59 19.39 -7.91
N PRO A 182 10.98 20.64 -8.20
CA PRO A 182 11.39 21.00 -9.56
C PRO A 182 12.60 20.18 -10.00
N PHE A 183 12.81 20.10 -11.31
CA PHE A 183 14.05 19.55 -11.86
C PHE A 183 15.26 20.24 -11.23
N ASN A 184 16.13 19.46 -10.62
CA ASN A 184 17.36 19.96 -10.00
C ASN A 184 18.48 18.95 -10.15
N LEU A 185 19.72 19.43 -10.04
CA LEU A 185 20.94 18.64 -10.10
C LEU A 185 21.39 18.17 -8.71
N GLY A 186 20.55 18.36 -7.69
CA GLY A 186 20.80 17.95 -6.30
C GLY A 186 21.50 19.00 -5.44
N PHE A 187 21.92 20.14 -6.00
CA PHE A 187 22.60 21.21 -5.26
C PHE A 187 21.86 22.54 -5.25
N GLU A 188 20.85 22.74 -6.10
CA GLU A 188 20.06 23.96 -6.11
C GLU A 188 19.08 24.04 -4.91
N PRO A 189 18.80 25.25 -4.40
CA PRO A 189 17.75 25.46 -3.42
C PRO A 189 16.40 24.97 -3.93
N LYS A 190 15.71 24.19 -3.10
CA LYS A 190 14.40 23.61 -3.41
C LYS A 190 13.29 24.67 -3.23
N LYS A 191 13.08 25.49 -4.26
CA LYS A 191 11.97 26.46 -4.34
C LYS A 191 10.85 25.91 -5.26
N ASN A 192 9.65 26.49 -5.21
CA ASN A 192 8.53 26.17 -6.12
C ASN A 192 8.10 24.69 -6.08
N LEU A 193 7.82 24.18 -4.88
CA LEU A 193 7.31 22.83 -4.68
C LEU A 193 5.83 22.74 -5.09
N LYS A 194 5.46 21.61 -5.70
CA LYS A 194 4.06 21.20 -5.82
C LYS A 194 3.71 20.31 -4.65
N ILE A 195 2.70 20.69 -3.88
CA ILE A 195 2.25 19.96 -2.69
C ILE A 195 0.76 19.67 -2.82
N LEU A 196 0.38 18.41 -2.66
CA LEU A 196 -1.01 17.96 -2.58
C LEU A 196 -1.11 16.87 -1.53
N GLY A 197 -2.01 17.02 -0.58
CA GLY A 197 -2.17 16.08 0.52
C GLY A 197 -3.52 16.19 1.20
N ALA A 198 -3.80 15.21 2.05
CA ALA A 198 -5.06 15.10 2.77
C ALA A 198 -4.86 14.44 4.13
N ASP A 199 -5.73 14.82 5.06
CA ASP A 199 -5.95 14.11 6.31
C ASP A 199 -7.15 13.19 6.14
N ILE A 200 -6.98 11.90 6.42
CA ILE A 200 -7.96 10.86 6.13
C ILE A 200 -8.37 10.17 7.43
N GLU A 201 -9.67 9.96 7.59
CA GLU A 201 -10.28 9.20 8.68
C GLU A 201 -11.11 8.04 8.10
N ILE A 202 -10.88 6.82 8.59
CA ILE A 202 -11.64 5.64 8.19
C ILE A 202 -12.79 5.41 9.18
N LYS A 203 -14.04 5.45 8.68
CA LYS A 203 -15.25 5.14 9.45
C LYS A 203 -15.98 4.00 8.77
N ASN A 204 -16.28 2.93 9.52
CA ASN A 204 -16.93 1.72 9.01
C ASN A 204 -16.24 1.15 7.75
N GLY A 205 -14.90 1.20 7.70
CA GLY A 205 -14.12 0.74 6.55
C GLY A 205 -14.14 1.65 5.33
N ILE A 206 -14.79 2.82 5.38
CA ILE A 206 -14.84 3.81 4.30
C ILE A 206 -13.95 5.02 4.68
N PRO A 207 -13.03 5.47 3.81
CA PRO A 207 -12.19 6.64 4.06
C PRO A 207 -12.95 7.95 3.78
N TYR A 208 -12.75 8.94 4.63
CA TYR A 208 -13.29 10.29 4.50
C TYR A 208 -12.18 11.33 4.61
N LEU A 209 -12.29 12.41 3.85
CA LEU A 209 -11.41 13.57 4.00
C LEU A 209 -11.82 14.35 5.26
N SER A 210 -10.84 14.63 6.11
CA SER A 210 -10.97 15.47 7.31
C SER A 210 -10.22 16.80 7.18
N GLY A 211 -9.32 16.90 6.19
CA GLY A 211 -8.57 18.11 5.86
C GLY A 211 -7.82 17.95 4.54
N THR A 212 -7.44 19.07 3.92
CA THR A 212 -6.66 19.12 2.69
C THR A 212 -5.43 20.00 2.86
N ILE A 213 -4.36 19.67 2.12
CA ILE A 213 -3.08 20.37 2.12
C ILE A 213 -2.72 20.62 0.66
N GLU A 214 -2.69 21.87 0.21
CA GLU A 214 -2.36 22.19 -1.18
C GLU A 214 -1.45 23.41 -1.29
N SER A 215 -0.50 23.35 -2.22
CA SER A 215 0.25 24.52 -2.68
C SER A 215 -0.58 25.30 -3.71
N PRO A 216 -0.39 26.61 -3.90
CA PRO A 216 -1.20 27.42 -4.83
C PRO A 216 -1.26 26.92 -6.28
N THR A 217 -0.29 26.10 -6.71
CA THR A 217 -0.14 25.61 -8.09
C THR A 217 -0.77 24.24 -8.34
N VAL A 218 -1.41 23.64 -7.33
CA VAL A 218 -2.01 22.30 -7.39
C VAL A 218 -3.34 22.33 -6.64
N LYS A 219 -4.35 21.62 -7.13
CA LYS A 219 -5.68 21.53 -6.50
C LYS A 219 -6.22 20.12 -6.62
N PHE A 220 -7.09 19.71 -5.72
CA PHE A 220 -7.87 18.48 -5.92
C PHE A 220 -8.83 18.60 -7.11
N PRO A 221 -9.16 17.49 -7.79
CA PRO A 221 -10.23 17.48 -8.79
C PRO A 221 -11.55 17.87 -8.12
N VAL A 222 -12.28 18.79 -8.75
CA VAL A 222 -13.64 19.15 -8.36
C VAL A 222 -14.54 17.94 -8.65
N ASP A 223 -15.40 17.58 -7.70
CA ASP A 223 -16.39 16.48 -7.80
C ASP A 223 -15.86 15.04 -7.83
N ASP A 224 -14.60 14.79 -7.50
CA ASP A 224 -14.09 13.41 -7.37
C ASP A 224 -14.47 12.79 -6.02
N SER A 225 -15.53 11.97 -6.02
CA SER A 225 -15.96 11.24 -4.81
C SER A 225 -14.94 10.20 -4.33
N PHE A 226 -13.92 9.87 -5.13
CA PHE A 226 -12.93 8.85 -4.81
C PHE A 226 -11.63 9.38 -4.22
N VAL A 227 -11.46 10.70 -4.04
CA VAL A 227 -10.18 11.30 -3.59
C VAL A 227 -9.59 10.59 -2.36
N ALA A 228 -10.40 10.31 -1.34
CA ALA A 228 -9.93 9.65 -0.11
C ALA A 228 -9.44 8.20 -0.36
N PHE A 229 -10.03 7.48 -1.31
CA PHE A 229 -9.68 6.09 -1.65
C PHE A 229 -8.35 6.00 -2.38
N ARG A 230 -7.98 7.03 -3.17
CA ARG A 230 -6.74 7.05 -3.95
C ARG A 230 -5.47 6.97 -3.10
N PHE A 231 -5.58 7.33 -1.83
CA PHE A 231 -4.49 7.29 -0.87
C PHE A 231 -4.36 5.98 -0.11
N LEU A 232 -5.39 5.13 -0.15
CA LEU A 232 -5.30 3.75 0.32
C LEU A 232 -4.45 2.93 -0.66
N GLU A 233 -3.99 1.78 -0.19
CA GLU A 233 -3.22 0.83 -0.99
C GLU A 233 -3.85 -0.55 -0.85
N LYS A 234 -3.78 -1.32 -1.93
CA LYS A 234 -4.08 -2.74 -2.03
C LYS A 234 -5.42 -3.13 -1.42
N GLU A 235 -5.43 -4.19 -0.61
CA GLU A 235 -6.61 -4.88 -0.09
C GLU A 235 -7.53 -3.87 0.61
N GLN A 236 -6.93 -2.94 1.36
CA GLN A 236 -7.63 -1.86 2.01
C GLN A 236 -8.40 -0.95 1.03
N LYS A 237 -7.83 -0.63 -0.14
CA LYS A 237 -8.50 0.17 -1.17
C LYS A 237 -9.67 -0.61 -1.79
N GLN A 238 -9.46 -1.87 -2.14
CA GLN A 238 -10.47 -2.73 -2.78
C GLN A 238 -11.68 -2.93 -1.86
N GLU A 239 -11.44 -3.25 -0.59
CA GLU A 239 -12.49 -3.43 0.42
C GLU A 239 -13.24 -2.13 0.72
N ALA A 240 -12.52 -1.02 0.85
CA ALA A 240 -13.13 0.28 1.09
C ALA A 240 -14.05 0.71 -0.06
N LEU A 241 -13.61 0.57 -1.31
CA LEU A 241 -14.42 0.87 -2.49
C LEU A 241 -15.69 0.01 -2.53
N THR A 242 -15.57 -1.28 -2.21
CA THR A 242 -16.73 -2.19 -2.16
C THR A 242 -17.71 -1.77 -1.07
N LYS A 243 -17.24 -1.44 0.14
CA LYS A 243 -18.09 -0.92 1.23
C LYS A 243 -18.76 0.40 0.87
N TYR A 244 -18.06 1.27 0.14
CA TYR A 244 -18.62 2.51 -0.40
C TYR A 244 -19.76 2.24 -1.40
N PHE A 245 -19.57 1.35 -2.37
CA PHE A 245 -20.62 1.01 -3.33
C PHE A 245 -21.80 0.30 -2.67
N LEU A 246 -21.58 -0.60 -1.71
CA LEU A 246 -22.63 -1.22 -0.91
C LEU A 246 -23.47 -0.16 -0.18
N LYS A 247 -22.82 0.84 0.44
CA LYS A 247 -23.50 1.97 1.07
C LYS A 247 -24.32 2.79 0.06
N GLN A 248 -23.76 3.10 -1.11
CA GLN A 248 -24.48 3.81 -2.18
C GLN A 248 -25.73 3.06 -2.67
N LYS A 249 -25.69 1.73 -2.65
CA LYS A 249 -26.84 0.85 -2.97
C LYS A 249 -27.81 0.64 -1.80
N GLY A 250 -27.55 1.24 -0.63
CA GLY A 250 -28.39 1.10 0.56
C GLY A 250 -28.24 -0.24 1.29
N LEU A 251 -27.13 -0.96 1.06
CA LEU A 251 -26.89 -2.31 1.59
C LEU A 251 -26.00 -2.33 2.84
N GLU A 252 -25.69 -1.17 3.44
CA GLU A 252 -24.86 -1.10 4.66
C GLU A 252 -25.41 -1.99 5.78
N ARG A 253 -26.74 -2.01 5.96
CA ARG A 253 -27.40 -2.85 6.97
C ARG A 253 -27.43 -4.33 6.62
N ALA A 254 -27.16 -4.72 5.37
CA ALA A 254 -27.18 -6.12 4.94
C ALA A 254 -25.97 -6.92 5.47
N ASN A 255 -24.99 -6.23 6.09
CA ASN A 255 -23.76 -6.81 6.61
C ASN A 255 -23.10 -7.73 5.58
N VAL A 256 -22.91 -7.23 4.36
CA VAL A 256 -22.14 -7.94 3.35
C VAL A 256 -20.69 -7.94 3.78
N GLU A 257 -20.14 -9.13 3.98
CA GLU A 257 -18.74 -9.32 4.31
C GLU A 257 -17.89 -9.04 3.08
N VAL A 258 -16.72 -8.43 3.28
CA VAL A 258 -15.81 -8.08 2.18
C VAL A 258 -14.41 -8.42 2.62
N GLU A 259 -13.78 -9.35 1.90
CA GLU A 259 -12.43 -9.83 2.21
C GLU A 259 -11.62 -10.04 0.94
N THR A 260 -10.29 -9.99 1.08
CA THR A 260 -9.34 -10.30 0.01
C THR A 260 -8.49 -11.51 0.40
N GLY A 261 -8.46 -12.55 -0.44
CA GLY A 261 -7.65 -13.76 -0.22
C GLY A 261 -7.76 -14.76 -1.36
N GLU A 262 -6.62 -15.34 -1.77
CA GLU A 262 -6.53 -16.22 -2.95
C GLU A 262 -7.41 -17.47 -2.84
N GLY A 263 -7.54 -18.05 -1.63
CA GLY A 263 -8.29 -19.28 -1.40
C GLY A 263 -9.82 -19.11 -1.30
N LEU A 264 -10.34 -17.90 -1.50
CA LEU A 264 -11.76 -17.57 -1.33
C LEU A 264 -12.51 -17.39 -2.66
N VAL A 265 -11.80 -17.46 -3.78
CA VAL A 265 -12.32 -17.19 -5.13
C VAL A 265 -11.98 -18.36 -6.07
N PRO A 266 -12.93 -18.82 -6.90
CA PRO A 266 -12.67 -19.85 -7.92
C PRO A 266 -11.47 -19.52 -8.83
N GLU A 267 -10.86 -20.55 -9.43
CA GLU A 267 -9.64 -20.37 -10.22
C GLU A 267 -9.85 -19.47 -11.45
N ASN A 268 -11.01 -19.61 -12.10
CA ASN A 268 -11.43 -18.83 -13.26
C ASN A 268 -11.91 -17.39 -12.97
N ALA A 269 -11.90 -16.95 -11.71
CA ALA A 269 -12.40 -15.64 -11.32
C ALA A 269 -11.37 -14.80 -10.54
N SER A 270 -11.52 -13.48 -10.63
CA SER A 270 -10.70 -12.52 -9.84
C SER A 270 -11.42 -12.01 -8.60
N ALA A 271 -12.74 -12.14 -8.57
CA ALA A 271 -13.63 -11.82 -7.47
C ALA A 271 -14.92 -12.63 -7.59
N VAL A 272 -15.66 -12.76 -6.49
CA VAL A 272 -16.98 -13.40 -6.51
C VAL A 272 -17.87 -12.87 -5.39
N PHE A 273 -19.14 -12.65 -5.70
CA PHE A 273 -20.19 -12.51 -4.71
C PHE A 273 -20.82 -13.87 -4.37
N VAL A 274 -20.63 -14.32 -3.13
CA VAL A 274 -21.20 -15.57 -2.62
C VAL A 274 -22.58 -15.27 -2.01
N HIS A 275 -23.61 -15.47 -2.82
CA HIS A 275 -24.99 -15.21 -2.43
C HIS A 275 -25.49 -16.08 -1.26
N GLY A 276 -24.85 -17.21 -0.95
CA GLY A 276 -25.19 -18.08 0.18
C GLY A 276 -25.17 -17.33 1.51
N TYR A 277 -24.06 -16.66 1.80
CA TYR A 277 -23.78 -15.99 3.07
C TYR A 277 -23.80 -14.46 2.97
N GLY A 278 -23.73 -13.94 1.74
CA GLY A 278 -23.64 -12.50 1.47
C GLY A 278 -22.24 -11.99 1.75
N SER A 279 -21.26 -12.55 1.04
CA SER A 279 -19.85 -12.17 1.15
C SER A 279 -19.31 -11.85 -0.24
N ILE A 280 -18.46 -10.84 -0.34
CA ILE A 280 -17.70 -10.50 -1.55
C ILE A 280 -16.24 -10.82 -1.29
N TYR A 281 -15.68 -11.69 -2.12
CA TYR A 281 -14.28 -12.09 -2.04
C TYR A 281 -13.51 -11.59 -3.25
N PHE A 282 -12.30 -11.09 -3.01
CA PHE A 282 -11.34 -10.74 -4.06
C PHE A 282 -10.12 -11.68 -3.97
N LYS A 283 -9.68 -12.24 -5.10
CA LYS A 283 -8.55 -13.18 -5.13
C LYS A 283 -7.22 -12.45 -4.89
N TYR A 284 -7.02 -11.39 -5.68
CA TYR A 284 -5.90 -10.47 -5.62
C TYR A 284 -6.33 -9.14 -6.26
N ILE A 285 -5.47 -8.13 -6.20
CA ILE A 285 -5.73 -6.84 -6.83
C ILE A 285 -5.04 -6.79 -8.19
N PRO A 286 -5.80 -6.77 -9.29
CA PRO A 286 -5.22 -6.74 -10.62
C PRO A 286 -4.43 -5.45 -10.86
N GLN A 287 -3.17 -5.60 -11.25
CA GLN A 287 -2.20 -4.51 -11.41
C GLN A 287 -2.58 -3.44 -12.46
N PHE A 288 -3.45 -3.81 -13.42
CA PHE A 288 -3.78 -2.97 -14.59
C PHE A 288 -5.29 -2.74 -14.77
N VAL A 289 -6.09 -3.13 -13.77
CA VAL A 289 -7.54 -2.94 -13.82
C VAL A 289 -7.94 -2.02 -12.68
N SER A 290 -8.83 -1.07 -12.96
CA SER A 290 -9.35 -0.18 -11.93
C SER A 290 -10.00 -1.00 -10.80
N PRO A 291 -9.59 -0.80 -9.53
CA PRO A 291 -10.17 -1.52 -8.40
C PRO A 291 -11.67 -1.25 -8.24
N ALA A 292 -12.11 -0.05 -8.66
CA ALA A 292 -13.51 0.34 -8.67
C ALA A 292 -14.35 -0.52 -9.63
N LYS A 293 -13.75 -1.09 -10.69
CA LYS A 293 -14.46 -1.93 -11.66
C LYS A 293 -14.97 -3.21 -11.01
N SER A 294 -14.06 -3.98 -10.40
CA SER A 294 -14.43 -5.24 -9.74
C SER A 294 -15.29 -4.98 -8.50
N ALA A 295 -14.98 -3.93 -7.72
CA ALA A 295 -15.80 -3.54 -6.57
C ALA A 295 -17.25 -3.20 -6.98
N GLY A 296 -17.41 -2.43 -8.05
CA GLY A 296 -18.74 -2.07 -8.59
C GLY A 296 -19.49 -3.28 -9.15
N HIS A 297 -18.79 -4.20 -9.81
CA HIS A 297 -19.35 -5.43 -10.36
C HIS A 297 -19.90 -6.34 -9.25
N GLU A 298 -19.09 -6.70 -8.26
CA GLU A 298 -19.53 -7.60 -7.18
C GLU A 298 -20.61 -6.97 -6.28
N THR A 299 -20.54 -5.65 -6.07
CA THR A 299 -21.60 -4.93 -5.34
C THR A 299 -22.92 -5.00 -6.10
N GLU A 300 -22.90 -4.95 -7.44
CA GLU A 300 -24.12 -5.06 -8.23
C GLU A 300 -24.77 -6.44 -8.07
N HIS A 301 -23.98 -7.52 -7.99
CA HIS A 301 -24.52 -8.83 -7.62
C HIS A 301 -25.15 -8.82 -6.23
N ALA A 302 -24.46 -8.29 -5.22
CA ALA A 302 -25.03 -8.17 -3.87
C ALA A 302 -26.36 -7.39 -3.89
N TYR A 303 -26.47 -6.35 -4.71
CA TYR A 303 -27.70 -5.59 -4.91
C TYR A 303 -28.80 -6.38 -5.63
N GLN A 304 -28.50 -7.06 -6.73
CA GLN A 304 -29.45 -7.91 -7.47
C GLN A 304 -30.06 -8.97 -6.55
N TYR A 305 -29.22 -9.72 -5.83
CA TYR A 305 -29.66 -10.75 -4.88
C TYR A 305 -30.45 -10.15 -3.71
N SER A 306 -30.14 -8.92 -3.29
CA SER A 306 -30.94 -8.22 -2.28
C SER A 306 -32.37 -7.92 -2.74
N LEU A 307 -32.56 -7.67 -4.05
CA LEU A 307 -33.88 -7.44 -4.63
C LEU A 307 -34.65 -8.77 -4.80
N ILE A 308 -33.97 -9.82 -5.29
CA ILE A 308 -34.54 -11.17 -5.45
C ILE A 308 -35.12 -11.65 -4.12
N GLY A 309 -34.33 -11.58 -3.04
CA GLY A 309 -34.78 -12.01 -1.72
C GLY A 309 -36.03 -11.28 -1.22
N ARG A 310 -36.25 -10.04 -1.67
CA ARG A 310 -37.41 -9.22 -1.26
C ARG A 310 -38.70 -9.53 -2.02
N LEU A 311 -38.67 -10.45 -2.99
CA LEU A 311 -39.86 -11.01 -3.66
C LEU A 311 -40.58 -12.11 -2.86
N LEU A 312 -39.99 -12.58 -1.74
CA LEU A 312 -40.49 -13.66 -0.85
C LEU A 312 -40.55 -15.07 -1.46
N TYR A 313 -40.95 -15.25 -2.72
CA TYR A 313 -41.04 -16.57 -3.38
C TYR A 313 -39.74 -17.01 -4.08
N GLY A 314 -38.70 -16.16 -4.12
CA GLY A 314 -37.42 -16.44 -4.78
C GLY A 314 -36.20 -16.44 -3.85
N ALA A 315 -36.43 -16.47 -2.53
CA ALA A 315 -35.38 -16.42 -1.51
C ALA A 315 -34.92 -17.83 -1.14
N ASP A 316 -33.81 -18.27 -1.75
CA ASP A 316 -33.21 -19.59 -1.55
C ASP A 316 -31.98 -19.51 -0.63
N SER A 317 -31.31 -18.36 -0.57
CA SER A 317 -30.10 -18.17 0.24
C SER A 317 -30.34 -17.46 1.57
N GLU A 318 -29.41 -17.64 2.52
CA GLU A 318 -29.48 -16.93 3.80
C GLU A 318 -29.32 -15.42 3.65
N TYR A 319 -28.51 -14.97 2.68
CA TYR A 319 -28.42 -13.56 2.31
C TYR A 319 -29.77 -12.99 1.83
N GLU A 320 -30.43 -13.68 0.90
CA GLU A 320 -31.72 -13.25 0.34
C GLU A 320 -32.80 -13.12 1.44
N LYS A 321 -32.91 -14.14 2.30
CA LYS A 321 -33.80 -14.13 3.46
C LYS A 321 -33.44 -13.02 4.45
N ARG A 322 -32.14 -12.77 4.67
CA ARG A 322 -31.63 -11.66 5.50
C ARG A 322 -32.04 -10.31 4.92
N CYS A 323 -31.89 -10.09 3.62
CA CYS A 323 -32.31 -8.87 2.95
C CYS A 323 -33.81 -8.61 3.10
N PHE A 324 -34.66 -9.64 2.97
CA PHE A 324 -36.09 -9.50 3.24
C PHE A 324 -36.37 -9.07 4.69
N ARG A 325 -35.74 -9.73 5.68
CA ARG A 325 -35.91 -9.38 7.10
C ARG A 325 -35.50 -7.93 7.41
N ILE A 326 -34.46 -7.43 6.76
CA ILE A 326 -33.86 -6.12 7.06
C ILE A 326 -34.59 -4.98 6.32
N PHE A 327 -34.93 -5.20 5.05
CA PHE A 327 -35.45 -4.15 4.16
C PHE A 327 -36.94 -4.30 3.83
N GLY A 328 -37.56 -5.42 4.20
CA GLY A 328 -38.96 -5.71 3.91
C GLY A 328 -39.26 -5.89 2.42
N LYS A 329 -40.55 -5.81 2.07
CA LYS A 329 -41.03 -5.90 0.67
C LYS A 329 -40.49 -4.76 -0.19
N LEU A 330 -40.43 -4.98 -1.50
CA LEU A 330 -40.05 -3.94 -2.46
C LEU A 330 -41.11 -2.82 -2.50
N PRO A 331 -40.70 -1.54 -2.56
CA PRO A 331 -41.61 -0.42 -2.34
C PRO A 331 -42.44 -0.03 -3.57
N SER A 332 -42.11 -0.53 -4.77
CA SER A 332 -42.77 -0.12 -6.01
C SER A 332 -42.87 -1.24 -7.04
N THR A 333 -43.89 -1.16 -7.90
CA THR A 333 -44.10 -2.09 -9.01
C THR A 333 -42.91 -2.14 -9.96
N THR A 334 -42.23 -1.01 -10.17
CA THR A 334 -41.00 -0.97 -11.00
C THR A 334 -39.88 -1.80 -10.38
N LYS A 335 -39.68 -1.70 -9.06
CA LYS A 335 -38.68 -2.49 -8.34
C LYS A 335 -39.03 -3.97 -8.30
N ILE A 336 -40.31 -4.30 -8.16
CA ILE A 336 -40.81 -5.68 -8.24
C ILE A 336 -40.49 -6.28 -9.62
N LYS A 337 -40.87 -5.60 -10.71
CA LYS A 337 -40.58 -6.06 -12.08
C LYS A 337 -39.08 -6.18 -12.38
N GLU A 338 -38.26 -5.30 -11.81
CA GLU A 338 -36.79 -5.39 -11.90
C GLU A 338 -36.27 -6.65 -11.18
N ALA A 339 -36.75 -6.89 -9.96
CA ALA A 339 -36.39 -8.07 -9.18
C ALA A 339 -36.85 -9.38 -9.86
N GLU A 340 -38.04 -9.41 -10.46
CA GLU A 340 -38.58 -10.58 -11.19
C GLU A 340 -37.65 -10.96 -12.35
N LYS A 341 -37.19 -9.97 -13.12
CA LYS A 341 -36.21 -10.21 -14.20
C LYS A 341 -34.89 -10.78 -13.67
N TYR A 342 -34.43 -10.35 -12.50
CA TYR A 342 -33.25 -10.90 -11.86
C TYR A 342 -33.47 -12.32 -11.34
N ALA A 343 -34.64 -12.62 -10.79
CA ALA A 343 -35.01 -13.98 -10.37
C ALA A 343 -35.06 -14.94 -11.57
N ASP A 344 -35.65 -14.51 -12.69
CA ASP A 344 -35.65 -15.28 -13.94
C ASP A 344 -34.24 -15.53 -14.48
N ALA A 345 -33.35 -14.54 -14.37
CA ALA A 345 -31.96 -14.64 -14.81
C ALA A 345 -31.14 -15.56 -13.90
N LYS A 346 -31.38 -15.53 -12.58
CA LYS A 346 -30.81 -16.47 -11.60
C LYS A 346 -31.21 -17.91 -11.93
N ALA A 347 -32.49 -18.15 -12.24
CA ALA A 347 -32.98 -19.49 -12.58
C ALA A 347 -32.37 -20.05 -13.89
N LYS A 348 -31.94 -19.17 -14.80
CA LYS A 348 -31.29 -19.51 -16.08
C LYS A 348 -29.77 -19.35 -16.04
N TYR A 349 -29.20 -19.19 -14.84
CA TYR A 349 -27.76 -19.00 -14.73
C TYR A 349 -27.05 -20.31 -15.11
N PRO A 350 -26.06 -20.28 -16.01
CA PRO A 350 -25.42 -21.50 -16.48
C PRO A 350 -24.69 -22.19 -15.33
N LYS A 351 -24.62 -23.52 -15.39
CA LYS A 351 -23.70 -24.28 -14.54
C LYS A 351 -22.32 -24.18 -15.14
N ILE A 352 -21.37 -23.68 -14.37
CA ILE A 352 -20.01 -23.39 -14.83
C ILE A 352 -19.04 -24.22 -14.00
N ASP A 353 -18.04 -24.81 -14.67
CA ASP A 353 -16.90 -25.41 -14.00
C ASP A 353 -15.93 -24.32 -13.50
N ASP A 354 -15.26 -24.55 -12.38
CA ASP A 354 -14.35 -23.61 -11.72
C ASP A 354 -13.08 -23.32 -12.54
N ILE A 355 -12.83 -24.12 -13.59
CA ILE A 355 -11.71 -23.95 -14.52
C ILE A 355 -12.13 -23.43 -15.91
N GLU A 356 -13.43 -23.28 -16.18
CA GLU A 356 -13.91 -22.82 -17.49
C GLU A 356 -13.62 -21.32 -17.69
N ASP A 357 -13.13 -20.93 -18.87
CA ASP A 357 -12.98 -19.51 -19.23
C ASP A 357 -14.36 -18.87 -19.47
N LEU A 358 -14.84 -18.19 -18.43
CA LEU A 358 -16.11 -17.45 -18.40
C LEU A 358 -16.25 -16.44 -19.54
N SER A 359 -15.15 -15.89 -20.07
CA SER A 359 -15.20 -14.90 -21.14
C SER A 359 -15.68 -15.49 -22.48
N GLN A 360 -15.56 -16.82 -22.66
CA GLN A 360 -15.96 -17.54 -23.86
C GLN A 360 -17.35 -18.16 -23.75
N ASN A 361 -17.90 -18.27 -22.54
CA ASN A 361 -19.22 -18.84 -22.30
C ASN A 361 -20.33 -17.84 -22.65
N LYS A 362 -20.99 -18.03 -23.81
CA LYS A 362 -22.03 -17.12 -24.31
C LYS A 362 -23.27 -17.04 -23.40
N GLU A 363 -23.61 -18.12 -22.69
CA GLU A 363 -24.77 -18.11 -21.79
C GLU A 363 -24.49 -17.25 -20.57
N TYR A 364 -23.30 -17.39 -19.98
CA TYR A 364 -22.82 -16.53 -18.90
C TYR A 364 -22.70 -15.08 -19.35
N MET A 365 -22.04 -14.86 -20.50
CA MET A 365 -21.85 -13.53 -21.06
C MET A 365 -23.17 -12.82 -21.42
N ASN A 366 -24.26 -13.54 -21.67
CA ASN A 366 -25.55 -12.90 -21.97
C ASN A 366 -26.54 -12.94 -20.79
N ASN A 367 -26.17 -13.54 -19.66
CA ASN A 367 -27.03 -13.56 -18.48
C ASN A 367 -27.25 -12.13 -17.97
N LEU A 368 -28.50 -11.76 -17.66
CA LEU A 368 -28.86 -10.41 -17.26
C LEU A 368 -28.14 -9.94 -15.98
N LEU A 369 -27.87 -10.86 -15.04
CA LEU A 369 -27.12 -10.55 -13.81
C LEU A 369 -25.71 -10.05 -14.17
N GLU A 370 -25.02 -10.78 -15.05
CA GLU A 370 -23.67 -10.45 -15.53
C GLU A 370 -23.63 -9.19 -16.37
N VAL A 371 -24.60 -9.01 -17.27
CA VAL A 371 -24.72 -7.81 -18.09
C VAL A 371 -24.81 -6.57 -17.20
N LYS A 372 -25.69 -6.58 -16.19
CA LYS A 372 -25.88 -5.45 -15.28
C LYS A 372 -24.68 -5.24 -14.36
N ALA A 373 -24.06 -6.31 -13.87
CA ALA A 373 -22.85 -6.22 -13.05
C ALA A 373 -21.67 -5.62 -13.83
N ARG A 374 -21.48 -6.02 -15.10
CA ARG A 374 -20.46 -5.41 -15.97
C ARG A 374 -20.75 -3.96 -16.31
N GLU A 375 -22.01 -3.59 -16.56
CA GLU A 375 -22.40 -2.19 -16.74
C GLU A 375 -22.07 -1.34 -15.50
N ALA A 376 -22.41 -1.84 -14.30
CA ALA A 376 -22.12 -1.16 -13.04
C ALA A 376 -20.60 -1.02 -12.79
N GLY A 377 -19.83 -2.10 -12.99
CA GLY A 377 -18.38 -2.09 -12.88
C GLY A 377 -17.73 -1.14 -13.89
N LYS A 378 -18.20 -1.12 -15.15
CA LYS A 378 -17.71 -0.19 -16.18
C LYS A 378 -17.94 1.26 -15.76
N LYS A 379 -19.15 1.61 -15.32
CA LYS A 379 -19.48 2.96 -14.84
C LYS A 379 -18.62 3.37 -13.64
N ALA A 380 -18.48 2.48 -12.65
CA ALA A 380 -17.63 2.72 -11.48
C ALA A 380 -16.16 2.97 -11.88
N SER A 381 -15.65 2.21 -12.85
CA SER A 381 -14.33 2.43 -13.41
C SER A 381 -14.23 3.80 -14.10
N GLU A 382 -15.17 4.15 -14.96
CA GLU A 382 -15.19 5.43 -15.68
C GLU A 382 -15.18 6.63 -14.71
N ASP A 383 -16.01 6.58 -13.67
CA ASP A 383 -16.07 7.63 -12.64
C ASP A 383 -14.74 7.71 -11.86
N TYR A 384 -14.14 6.56 -11.53
CA TYR A 384 -12.84 6.50 -10.85
C TYR A 384 -11.70 7.04 -11.72
N GLU A 385 -11.75 6.81 -13.04
CA GLU A 385 -10.72 7.22 -14.00
C GLU A 385 -10.61 8.74 -14.16
N ILE A 386 -11.72 9.47 -14.02
CA ILE A 386 -11.75 10.94 -14.20
C ILE A 386 -10.77 11.61 -13.24
N GLY A 387 -10.89 11.34 -11.93
CA GLY A 387 -9.97 11.88 -10.94
C GLY A 387 -8.55 11.28 -11.02
N HIS A 388 -8.41 10.03 -11.50
CA HIS A 388 -7.10 9.41 -11.69
C HIS A 388 -6.28 10.15 -12.75
N LYS A 389 -6.86 10.37 -13.93
CA LYS A 389 -6.24 11.12 -15.03
C LYS A 389 -5.91 12.55 -14.62
N PHE A 390 -6.79 13.18 -13.84
CA PHE A 390 -6.55 14.52 -13.31
C PHE A 390 -5.27 14.56 -12.44
N LEU A 391 -5.09 13.62 -11.51
CA LEU A 391 -3.90 13.58 -10.66
C LEU A 391 -2.61 13.27 -11.45
N LEU A 392 -2.66 12.36 -12.42
CA LEU A 392 -1.51 12.06 -13.29
C LEU A 392 -1.09 13.28 -14.13
N ASN A 393 -2.05 14.13 -14.52
CA ASN A 393 -1.74 15.37 -15.23
C ASN A 393 -1.04 16.41 -14.33
N GLN A 394 -1.34 16.42 -13.03
CA GLN A 394 -0.68 17.31 -12.08
C GLN A 394 0.74 16.84 -11.70
N PHE A 395 0.92 15.52 -11.58
CA PHE A 395 2.15 14.85 -11.17
C PHE A 395 2.61 13.85 -12.23
N LYS A 396 3.17 14.37 -13.34
CA LYS A 396 3.56 13.61 -14.55
C LYS A 396 4.41 12.36 -14.27
N TYR A 397 5.30 12.44 -13.28
CA TYR A 397 6.31 11.42 -13.02
C TYR A 397 5.90 10.38 -11.97
N ILE A 398 4.62 10.27 -11.66
CA ILE A 398 4.06 9.14 -10.90
C ILE A 398 3.78 7.98 -11.88
N PRO A 399 4.02 6.71 -11.51
CA PRO A 399 3.70 5.55 -12.35
C PRO A 399 2.23 5.55 -12.80
N ASN A 400 1.97 5.12 -14.04
CA ASN A 400 0.61 5.14 -14.60
C ASN A 400 -0.38 4.33 -13.74
N ASN A 401 0.04 3.14 -13.32
CA ASN A 401 -0.76 2.23 -12.50
C ASN A 401 -0.77 2.57 -11.00
N TYR A 402 -0.10 3.65 -10.57
CA TYR A 402 0.12 3.93 -9.15
C TYR A 402 -1.18 3.98 -8.32
N TYR A 403 -2.24 4.54 -8.89
CA TYR A 403 -3.51 4.70 -8.19
C TYR A 403 -4.46 3.52 -8.39
N TYR A 404 -4.09 2.52 -9.17
CA TYR A 404 -4.77 1.22 -9.20
C TYR A 404 -4.32 0.32 -8.05
N PHE A 405 -3.11 0.54 -7.52
CA PHE A 405 -2.51 -0.30 -6.49
C PHE A 405 -3.06 -0.14 -5.09
#